data_AF-A0A061IZR2-F1
#
_entry.id   AF-A0A061IZR2-F1
#
_cell.length_a   1.000
_cell.length_b   1.000
_cell.length_c   1.000
_cell.angle_alpha   90.00
_cell.angle_beta   90.00
_cell.angle_gamma   90.00
#
_symmetry.space_group_name_H-M   'P 1'
#
loop_
_entity.id
_entity.type
_entity.pdbx_description
1 polymer ?
#
loop_
_entity_poly.entity_id
_entity_poly.type
_entity_poly.pdbx_seq_one_letter_code
_entity_poly.pdbx_strand_id
1 'polypeptide(L)'
;MSHGSALTRTLDETGVERFAFSYIFRRVETAMRVQYGSKRVFVTACKDIGQLWSALDCSVVENDEHQALVSLWPQFLEEGLLFMTSESPLLCARAFLESVVMSASCSTVKVVSSIAAANTACVGEIIPRLLSEMSRRTTTLSSLIPPLGQLQEVTRVIELLQEYQLASADNASSLNITKLVEAYNALVERYASLFVEEVAFPSYWNLDLDKSSLLFVNGAHPAIYFCFMSLVRLVQWCGYRVHMIDDVPCRQIVAHVWESGALVVAAVAEEKELSESLKKQLQLDTMHFVLFARMFRKFVGDSLFGGVSCSLLRLLESVARCLRPTPDSSEFFAPRTDALDMDVWNVPPVEASEWAGTFDANGRKKADAFVPWSEEFIRASYVRKAQMPPNDWQYTSFRNL
;
A
#
# COMPACT_ATOMS: atom_id res chain seq x y z
N MET A 1 41.71 -6.94 -21.94
CA MET A 1 40.89 -5.76 -22.26
C MET A 1 40.00 -5.48 -21.07
N SER A 2 40.28 -4.42 -20.30
CA SER A 2 39.45 -3.97 -19.19
C SER A 2 38.48 -2.91 -19.68
N HIS A 3 37.21 -3.03 -19.29
CA HIS A 3 36.24 -1.95 -19.41
C HIS A 3 36.24 -1.18 -18.10
N GLY A 4 36.96 -0.05 -18.09
CA GLY A 4 36.83 0.97 -17.06
C GLY A 4 35.43 1.57 -17.11
N SER A 5 34.71 1.48 -15.99
CA SER A 5 33.44 2.16 -15.78
C SER A 5 33.68 3.68 -15.70
N ALA A 6 32.87 4.43 -16.42
CA ALA A 6 32.97 5.87 -16.69
C ALA A 6 32.66 6.78 -15.47
N LEU A 7 33.03 6.36 -14.26
CA LEU A 7 32.83 7.09 -13.00
C LEU A 7 34.14 7.52 -12.33
N THR A 8 35.29 7.28 -12.97
CA THR A 8 36.63 7.51 -12.37
C THR A 8 37.39 8.73 -12.91
N ARG A 9 36.76 9.67 -13.62
CA ARG A 9 37.44 10.88 -14.09
C ARG A 9 36.58 12.13 -13.98
N THR A 10 36.63 12.74 -12.81
CA THR A 10 36.78 14.19 -12.57
C THR A 10 36.73 14.41 -11.06
N LEU A 11 37.79 14.02 -10.35
CA LEU A 11 38.08 14.53 -9.02
C LEU A 11 39.53 15.01 -9.09
N ASP A 12 39.67 16.29 -9.41
CA ASP A 12 40.93 16.99 -9.32
C ASP A 12 41.34 17.09 -7.85
N GLU A 13 42.60 16.73 -7.61
CA GLU A 13 43.38 16.91 -6.40
C GLU A 13 43.49 18.40 -6.03
N THR A 14 42.46 18.99 -5.42
CA THR A 14 42.60 20.30 -4.76
C THR A 14 41.62 20.37 -3.60
N GLY A 15 42.09 20.29 -2.36
CA GLY A 15 41.50 20.73 -1.07
C GLY A 15 39.97 20.74 -0.78
N VAL A 16 39.07 20.41 -1.69
CA VAL A 16 37.63 20.70 -1.67
C VAL A 16 36.87 19.60 -0.90
N GLU A 17 37.41 18.39 -0.82
CA GLU A 17 36.82 17.27 -0.06
C GLU A 17 36.90 17.49 1.47
N ARG A 18 38.01 18.05 1.98
CA ARG A 18 38.19 18.32 3.42
C ARG A 18 37.34 19.50 3.90
N PHE A 19 37.24 20.56 3.10
CA PHE A 19 36.33 21.67 3.39
C PHE A 19 34.87 21.22 3.39
N ALA A 20 34.51 20.23 2.56
CA ALA A 20 33.17 19.65 2.57
C ALA A 20 32.87 18.88 3.87
N PHE A 21 33.79 18.03 4.38
CA PHE A 21 33.56 17.29 5.63
C PHE A 21 33.39 18.24 6.83
N SER A 22 34.36 19.12 7.06
CA SER A 22 34.33 20.06 8.19
C SER A 22 33.10 20.98 8.15
N TYR A 23 32.68 21.41 6.95
CA TYR A 23 31.48 22.22 6.76
C TYR A 23 30.19 21.44 7.07
N ILE A 24 30.06 20.23 6.53
CA ILE A 24 28.89 19.37 6.75
C ILE A 24 28.80 18.99 8.24
N PHE A 25 29.91 18.61 8.87
CA PHE A 25 29.99 18.31 10.30
C PHE A 25 29.50 19.48 11.16
N ARG A 26 30.02 20.69 10.93
CA ARG A 26 29.60 21.89 11.66
C ARG A 26 28.13 22.23 11.45
N ARG A 27 27.56 21.94 10.27
CA ARG A 27 26.13 22.13 10.00
C ARG A 27 25.27 21.18 10.85
N VAL A 28 25.68 19.92 11.00
CA VAL A 28 25.00 18.97 11.88
C VAL A 28 25.07 19.44 13.34
N GLU A 29 26.25 19.80 13.83
CA GLU A 29 26.41 20.32 15.21
C GLU A 29 25.53 21.55 15.46
N THR A 30 25.51 22.49 14.50
CA THR A 30 24.72 23.72 14.62
C THR A 30 23.23 23.40 14.64
N ALA A 31 22.77 22.46 13.80
CA ALA A 31 21.38 22.02 13.78
C ALA A 31 20.97 21.41 15.13
N MET A 32 21.82 20.55 15.72
CA MET A 32 21.57 19.95 17.02
C MET A 32 21.52 20.98 18.16
N ARG A 33 22.42 21.97 18.16
CA ARG A 33 22.45 23.03 19.20
C ARG A 33 21.16 23.85 19.30
N VAL A 34 20.41 23.96 18.19
CA VAL A 34 19.10 24.63 18.15
C VAL A 34 17.93 23.65 18.15
N GLN A 35 18.15 22.42 18.60
CA GLN A 35 17.15 21.34 18.67
C GLN A 35 16.45 21.12 17.32
N TYR A 36 17.22 21.20 16.23
CA TYR A 36 16.82 21.16 14.83
C TYR A 36 15.86 22.28 14.39
N GLY A 37 15.02 22.85 15.24
CA GLY A 37 14.17 24.03 14.98
C GLY A 37 13.07 23.85 13.91
N SER A 38 13.14 22.82 13.06
CA SER A 38 12.12 22.42 12.09
C SER A 38 12.41 21.04 11.50
N LYS A 39 11.38 20.37 10.98
CA LYS A 39 11.52 19.10 10.23
C LYS A 39 12.52 19.20 9.08
N ARG A 40 12.52 20.31 8.34
CA ARG A 40 13.41 20.49 7.18
C ARG A 40 14.87 20.46 7.59
N VAL A 41 15.20 21.15 8.68
CA VAL A 41 16.56 21.19 9.22
C VAL A 41 16.95 19.81 9.76
N PHE A 42 16.04 19.12 10.47
CA PHE A 42 16.28 17.74 10.93
C PHE A 42 16.58 16.76 9.78
N VAL A 43 15.73 16.73 8.74
CA VAL A 43 15.95 15.88 7.56
C VAL A 43 17.27 16.22 6.85
N THR A 44 17.60 17.51 6.79
CA THR A 44 18.87 17.95 6.22
C THR A 44 20.07 17.46 7.04
N ALA A 45 20.00 17.55 8.37
CA ALA A 45 21.04 17.05 9.27
C ALA A 45 21.19 15.51 9.18
N CYS A 46 20.09 14.77 9.05
CA CYS A 46 20.15 13.32 8.84
C CYS A 46 20.82 12.94 7.51
N LYS A 47 20.54 13.70 6.44
CA LYS A 47 21.22 13.51 5.16
C LYS A 47 22.71 13.84 5.25
N ASP A 48 23.03 14.97 5.87
CA ASP A 48 24.39 15.46 6.07
C ASP A 48 25.23 14.43 6.88
N ILE A 49 24.69 13.88 7.99
CA ILE A 49 25.40 12.88 8.80
C ILE A 49 25.56 11.55 8.04
N GLY A 50 24.57 11.14 7.24
CA GLY A 50 24.68 9.96 6.37
C GLY A 50 25.79 10.10 5.33
N GLN A 51 25.97 11.31 4.77
CA GLN A 51 27.08 11.60 3.85
C GLN A 51 28.44 11.52 4.56
N LEU A 52 28.55 11.98 5.81
CA LEU A 52 29.78 11.86 6.59
C LEU A 52 30.15 10.39 6.85
N TRP A 53 29.17 9.54 7.20
CA TRP A 53 29.40 8.09 7.34
C TRP A 53 29.83 7.42 6.03
N SER A 54 29.21 7.79 4.91
CA SER A 54 29.61 7.28 3.60
C SER A 54 31.02 7.70 3.21
N ALA A 55 31.44 8.93 3.53
CA ALA A 55 32.79 9.43 3.22
C ALA A 55 33.88 8.69 4.03
N LEU A 56 33.59 8.29 5.27
CA LEU A 56 34.50 7.48 6.09
C LEU A 56 34.80 6.11 5.45
N ASP A 57 33.79 5.47 4.87
CA ASP A 57 33.93 4.13 4.28
C ASP A 57 34.82 4.14 3.02
N CYS A 58 34.85 5.26 2.30
CA CYS A 58 35.69 5.45 1.11
C CYS A 58 37.16 5.82 1.42
N SER A 59 37.58 5.81 2.69
CA SER A 59 38.96 6.16 3.12
C SER A 59 39.43 7.57 2.74
N VAL A 60 38.49 8.52 2.59
CA VAL A 60 38.74 9.92 2.18
C VAL A 60 39.06 10.82 3.39
N VAL A 61 39.03 10.28 4.61
CA VAL A 61 38.93 11.06 5.86
C VAL A 61 40.08 10.73 6.82
N GLU A 62 40.62 11.75 7.50
CA GLU A 62 41.71 11.60 8.48
C GLU A 62 41.22 11.01 9.82
N ASN A 63 42.15 10.45 10.63
CA ASN A 63 41.83 9.79 11.91
C ASN A 63 41.13 10.75 12.92
N ASP A 64 41.46 12.03 12.90
CA ASP A 64 40.86 13.04 13.80
C ASP A 64 39.40 13.34 13.43
N GLU A 65 39.08 13.40 12.14
CA GLU A 65 37.72 13.59 11.63
C GLU A 65 36.85 12.35 11.88
N HIS A 66 37.44 11.16 11.80
CA HIS A 66 36.81 9.90 12.22
C HIS A 66 36.46 9.92 13.72
N GLN A 67 37.42 10.27 14.60
CA GLN A 67 37.20 10.39 16.05
C GLN A 67 36.11 11.41 16.39
N ALA A 68 36.05 12.54 15.67
CA ALA A 68 35.03 13.56 15.86
C ALA A 68 33.63 13.04 15.51
N LEU A 69 33.48 12.32 14.39
CA LEU A 69 32.19 11.75 14.00
C LEU A 69 31.72 10.66 14.98
N VAL A 70 32.63 9.77 15.39
CA VAL A 70 32.35 8.73 16.39
C VAL A 70 31.90 9.35 17.71
N SER A 71 32.51 10.47 18.11
CA SER A 71 32.17 11.18 19.35
C SER A 71 30.83 11.93 19.29
N LEU A 72 30.49 12.49 18.12
CA LEU A 72 29.21 13.19 17.91
C LEU A 72 28.03 12.22 17.82
N TRP A 73 28.26 11.00 17.33
CA TRP A 73 27.20 10.06 16.96
C TRP A 73 26.19 9.73 18.08
N PRO A 74 26.61 9.39 19.32
CA PRO A 74 25.65 9.11 20.39
C PRO A 74 24.73 10.30 20.69
N GLN A 75 25.29 11.52 20.68
CA GLN A 75 24.51 12.74 20.89
C GLN A 75 23.53 12.99 19.73
N PHE A 76 23.95 12.72 18.49
CA PHE A 76 23.08 12.83 17.33
C PHE A 76 21.89 11.86 17.43
N LEU A 77 22.13 10.62 17.86
CA LEU A 77 21.08 9.62 18.06
C LEU A 77 20.08 10.05 19.15
N GLU A 78 20.58 10.52 20.29
CA GLU A 78 19.74 10.98 21.41
C GLU A 78 18.86 12.16 21.02
N GLU A 79 19.46 13.24 20.49
CA GLU A 79 18.73 14.43 20.05
C GLU A 79 17.76 14.11 18.90
N GLY A 80 18.14 13.22 17.99
CA GLY A 80 17.29 12.79 16.89
C GLY A 80 16.06 12.02 17.35
N LEU A 81 16.19 11.12 18.34
CA LEU A 81 15.07 10.42 18.96
C LEU A 81 14.13 11.38 19.69
N LEU A 82 14.68 12.36 20.42
CA LEU A 82 13.89 13.40 21.10
C LEU A 82 13.07 14.21 20.08
N PHE A 83 13.71 14.69 19.01
CA PHE A 83 13.04 15.46 17.97
C PHE A 83 11.97 14.65 17.21
N MET A 84 12.27 13.40 16.88
CA MET A 84 11.31 12.50 16.23
C MET A 84 10.06 12.29 17.10
N THR A 85 10.23 12.29 18.43
CA THR A 85 9.14 12.11 19.40
C THR A 85 8.31 13.36 19.60
N SER A 86 8.91 14.55 19.56
CA SER A 86 8.18 15.82 19.72
C SER A 86 7.38 16.21 18.48
N GLU A 87 7.79 15.74 17.31
CA GLU A 87 7.10 15.96 16.04
C GLU A 87 6.18 14.77 15.69
N SER A 88 6.36 14.16 14.52
CA SER A 88 5.63 12.97 14.10
C SER A 88 6.64 11.86 13.72
N PRO A 89 6.67 10.74 14.46
CA PRO A 89 7.61 9.65 14.20
C PRO A 89 7.57 9.15 12.75
N LEU A 90 6.38 8.99 12.17
CA LEU A 90 6.19 8.53 10.79
C LEU A 90 6.81 9.47 9.74
N LEU A 91 6.87 10.77 10.04
CA LEU A 91 7.36 11.77 9.09
C LEU A 91 8.87 11.99 9.16
N CYS A 92 9.51 11.52 10.23
CA CYS A 92 10.92 11.77 10.55
C CYS A 92 11.76 10.49 10.55
N ALA A 93 11.15 9.34 10.88
CA ALA A 93 11.84 8.06 11.06
C ALA A 93 12.64 7.63 9.83
N ARG A 94 12.12 7.86 8.62
CA ARG A 94 12.82 7.48 7.39
C ARG A 94 14.19 8.15 7.28
N ALA A 95 14.23 9.49 7.27
CA ALA A 95 15.48 10.23 7.11
C ALA A 95 16.47 9.88 8.21
N PHE A 96 15.97 9.69 9.44
CA PHE A 96 16.79 9.30 10.57
C PHE A 96 17.36 7.87 10.42
N LEU A 97 16.54 6.90 10.04
CA LEU A 97 16.96 5.52 9.81
C LEU A 97 17.93 5.37 8.63
N GLU A 98 17.76 6.14 7.54
CA GLU A 98 18.73 6.19 6.44
C GLU A 98 20.15 6.47 6.97
N SER A 99 20.29 7.40 7.91
CA SER A 99 21.59 7.70 8.53
C SER A 99 22.14 6.56 9.40
N VAL A 100 21.26 5.84 10.11
CA VAL A 100 21.62 4.69 10.94
C VAL A 100 22.05 3.50 10.08
N VAL A 101 21.36 3.24 8.97
CA VAL A 101 21.72 2.19 7.99
C VAL A 101 23.09 2.49 7.36
N MET A 102 23.33 3.76 6.98
CA MET A 102 24.63 4.18 6.44
C MET A 102 25.76 3.99 7.46
N SER A 103 25.53 4.34 8.74
CA SER A 103 26.47 4.06 9.83
C SER A 103 26.73 2.56 9.99
N ALA A 104 25.69 1.72 10.04
CA ALA A 104 25.83 0.28 10.22
C ALA A 104 26.55 -0.43 9.06
N SER A 105 26.41 0.11 7.84
CA SER A 105 27.05 -0.42 6.63
C SER A 105 28.54 -0.04 6.54
N CYS A 106 28.97 0.97 7.30
CA CYS A 106 30.34 1.47 7.29
C CYS A 106 31.32 0.44 7.87
N SER A 107 32.39 0.12 7.15
CA SER A 107 33.37 -0.91 7.53
C SER A 107 34.14 -0.57 8.81
N THR A 108 34.37 0.71 9.10
CA THR A 108 35.04 1.19 10.32
C THR A 108 34.17 1.02 11.57
N VAL A 109 32.84 1.06 11.42
CA VAL A 109 31.89 0.83 12.53
C VAL A 109 31.94 -0.61 13.05
N LYS A 110 32.30 -1.58 12.19
CA LYS A 110 32.53 -2.97 12.61
C LYS A 110 33.70 -3.11 13.59
N VAL A 111 34.57 -2.11 13.67
CA VAL A 111 35.74 -2.05 14.58
C VAL A 111 35.39 -1.33 15.89
N VAL A 112 34.25 -0.63 15.96
CA VAL A 112 33.83 0.18 17.12
C VAL A 112 32.53 -0.36 17.72
N SER A 113 32.65 -1.27 18.68
CA SER A 113 31.50 -1.95 19.31
C SER A 113 30.49 -1.01 19.98
N SER A 114 30.92 0.15 20.47
CA SER A 114 30.03 1.15 21.07
C SER A 114 29.07 1.80 20.05
N ILE A 115 29.48 1.96 18.79
CA ILE A 115 28.62 2.52 17.73
C ILE A 115 27.55 1.50 17.33
N ALA A 116 27.93 0.23 17.16
CA ALA A 116 26.97 -0.84 16.90
C ALA A 116 25.93 -0.97 18.03
N ALA A 117 26.37 -0.90 19.29
CA ALA A 117 25.46 -0.92 20.44
C ALA A 117 24.52 0.29 20.46
N ALA A 118 25.02 1.50 20.17
CA ALA A 118 24.21 2.72 20.10
C ALA A 118 23.16 2.65 18.97
N ASN A 119 23.53 2.14 17.79
CA ASN A 119 22.61 1.93 16.67
C ASN A 119 21.49 0.95 17.05
N THR A 120 21.83 -0.18 17.67
CA THR A 120 20.86 -1.18 18.10
C THR A 120 19.92 -0.64 19.18
N ALA A 121 20.43 0.13 20.14
CA ALA A 121 19.61 0.79 21.14
C ALA A 121 18.65 1.81 20.49
N CYS A 122 19.14 2.62 19.55
CA CYS A 122 18.33 3.59 18.82
C CYS A 122 17.21 2.92 18.02
N VAL A 123 17.52 1.89 17.23
CA VAL A 123 16.52 1.11 16.48
C VAL A 123 15.51 0.46 17.43
N GLY A 124 15.98 -0.04 18.58
CA GLY A 124 15.15 -0.58 19.66
C GLY A 124 14.15 0.42 20.23
N GLU A 125 14.42 1.72 20.17
CA GLU A 125 13.48 2.77 20.56
C GLU A 125 12.57 3.26 19.43
N ILE A 126 13.04 3.24 18.17
CA ILE A 126 12.25 3.67 17.02
C ILE A 126 11.05 2.75 16.80
N ILE A 127 11.26 1.42 16.83
CA ILE A 127 10.21 0.45 16.50
C ILE A 127 8.99 0.57 17.45
N PRO A 128 9.14 0.58 18.79
CA PRO A 128 8.00 0.74 19.70
C PRO A 128 7.22 2.05 19.49
N ARG A 129 7.90 3.14 19.13
CA ARG A 129 7.24 4.44 18.86
C ARG A 129 6.40 4.37 17.59
N LEU A 130 6.92 3.74 16.53
CA LEU A 130 6.17 3.52 15.29
C LEU A 130 4.98 2.57 15.51
N LEU A 131 5.17 1.49 16.29
CA LEU A 131 4.10 0.58 16.68
C LEU A 131 2.96 1.30 17.42
N SER A 132 3.32 2.14 18.40
CA SER A 132 2.36 2.93 19.17
C SER A 132 1.58 3.89 18.27
N GLU A 133 2.27 4.60 17.38
CA GLU A 133 1.65 5.55 16.46
C GLU A 133 0.72 4.86 15.45
N MET A 134 1.11 3.70 14.91
CA MET A 134 0.23 2.91 14.04
C MET A 134 -0.99 2.38 14.79
N SER A 135 -0.80 1.79 15.97
CA SER A 135 -1.90 1.28 16.81
C SER A 135 -2.91 2.40 17.13
N ARG A 136 -2.41 3.58 17.50
CA ARG A 136 -3.22 4.76 17.76
C ARG A 136 -4.01 5.20 16.51
N ARG A 137 -3.38 5.19 15.34
CA ARG A 137 -4.06 5.53 14.08
C ARG A 137 -5.12 4.52 13.70
N THR A 138 -4.86 3.23 13.89
CA THR A 138 -5.84 2.17 13.64
C THR A 138 -7.07 2.33 14.52
N THR A 139 -6.90 2.64 15.81
CA THR A 139 -8.02 2.78 16.75
C THR A 139 -8.79 4.08 16.61
N THR A 140 -8.13 5.16 16.20
CA THR A 140 -8.75 6.49 16.03
C THR A 140 -9.17 6.79 14.60
N LEU A 141 -9.11 5.80 13.72
CA LEU A 141 -9.41 5.99 12.31
C LEU A 141 -10.88 6.36 12.09
N SER A 142 -11.10 7.52 11.49
CA SER A 142 -12.43 8.03 11.12
C SER A 142 -12.55 8.52 9.68
N SER A 143 -11.45 8.50 8.92
CA SER A 143 -11.43 8.98 7.53
C SER A 143 -11.44 7.82 6.54
N LEU A 144 -12.34 7.90 5.57
CA LEU A 144 -12.41 6.98 4.43
C LEU A 144 -11.26 7.14 3.43
N ILE A 145 -10.58 8.29 3.45
CA ILE A 145 -9.48 8.56 2.51
C ILE A 145 -8.17 8.14 3.18
N PRO A 146 -7.50 7.09 2.70
CA PRO A 146 -6.24 6.66 3.29
C PRO A 146 -5.13 7.70 3.03
N PRO A 147 -4.27 8.01 4.04
CA PRO A 147 -3.14 8.92 3.89
C PRO A 147 -1.98 8.17 3.24
N LEU A 148 -2.13 7.86 1.95
CA LEU A 148 -1.22 6.99 1.20
C LEU A 148 0.24 7.41 1.27
N GLY A 149 0.53 8.71 1.25
CA GLY A 149 1.89 9.21 1.40
C GLY A 149 2.52 8.86 2.75
N GLN A 150 1.73 8.79 3.82
CA GLN A 150 2.22 8.36 5.13
C GLN A 150 2.41 6.84 5.19
N LEU A 151 1.52 6.07 4.55
CA LEU A 151 1.68 4.61 4.45
C LEU A 151 2.93 4.24 3.64
N GLN A 152 3.21 4.96 2.55
CA GLN A 152 4.45 4.79 1.77
C GLN A 152 5.70 5.04 2.61
N GLU A 153 5.70 6.06 3.47
CA GLU A 153 6.84 6.31 4.36
C GLU A 153 7.00 5.19 5.40
N VAL A 154 5.92 4.57 5.87
CA VAL A 154 6.00 3.40 6.76
C VAL A 154 6.62 2.20 6.05
N THR A 155 6.22 1.92 4.81
CA THR A 155 6.81 0.84 4.00
C THR A 155 8.32 1.04 3.83
N ARG A 156 8.75 2.26 3.49
CA ARG A 156 10.18 2.61 3.38
C ARG A 156 10.93 2.44 4.69
N VAL A 157 10.30 2.78 5.81
CA VAL A 157 10.87 2.58 7.14
C VAL A 157 11.05 1.09 7.44
N ILE A 158 10.08 0.24 7.08
CA ILE A 158 10.20 -1.22 7.22
C ILE A 158 11.37 -1.75 6.38
N GLU A 159 11.50 -1.30 5.13
CA GLU A 159 12.62 -1.67 4.24
C GLU A 159 13.97 -1.28 4.84
N LEU A 160 14.11 -0.04 5.33
CA LEU A 160 15.34 0.43 5.98
C LEU A 160 15.69 -0.37 7.25
N LEU A 161 14.68 -0.78 8.03
CA LEU A 161 14.91 -1.63 9.19
C LEU A 161 15.37 -3.04 8.79
N GLN A 162 14.87 -3.59 7.69
CA GLN A 162 15.33 -4.86 7.13
C GLN A 162 16.76 -4.74 6.57
N GLU A 163 17.07 -3.64 5.87
CA GLU A 163 18.43 -3.33 5.41
C GLU A 163 19.40 -3.20 6.58
N TYR A 164 18.99 -2.50 7.65
CA TYR A 164 19.77 -2.39 8.88
C TYR A 164 20.09 -3.79 9.46
N GLN A 165 19.11 -4.69 9.52
CA GLN A 165 19.33 -6.06 9.99
C GLN A 165 20.32 -6.85 9.15
N LEU A 166 20.33 -6.65 7.82
CA LEU A 166 21.32 -7.30 6.95
C LEU A 166 22.73 -6.70 7.14
N ALA A 167 22.81 -5.40 7.43
CA ALA A 167 24.07 -4.71 7.67
C ALA A 167 24.66 -5.02 9.07
N SER A 168 23.81 -5.13 10.09
CA SER A 168 24.19 -5.51 11.45
C SER A 168 24.34 -7.03 11.54
N ALA A 169 25.47 -7.56 11.98
CA ALA A 169 25.70 -9.01 12.11
C ALA A 169 24.82 -9.73 13.19
N ASP A 170 23.76 -9.08 13.66
CA ASP A 170 22.91 -9.50 14.78
C ASP A 170 21.48 -9.84 14.31
N ASN A 171 21.14 -11.13 14.33
CA ASN A 171 19.82 -11.64 13.91
C ASN A 171 18.68 -11.38 14.94
N ALA A 172 18.96 -10.69 16.04
CA ALA A 172 18.06 -10.58 17.19
C ALA A 172 16.87 -9.61 17.01
N SER A 173 16.88 -8.76 15.97
CA SER A 173 15.90 -7.68 15.75
C SER A 173 14.64 -8.13 14.98
N SER A 174 14.60 -9.35 14.43
CA SER A 174 13.58 -9.81 13.47
C SER A 174 12.14 -9.73 13.99
N LEU A 175 11.90 -10.14 15.23
CA LEU A 175 10.56 -10.21 15.82
C LEU A 175 9.86 -8.84 15.91
N ASN A 176 10.61 -7.77 16.19
CA ASN A 176 10.02 -6.43 16.36
C ASN A 176 9.68 -5.80 15.00
N ILE A 177 10.45 -6.09 13.95
CA ILE A 177 10.07 -5.70 12.58
C ILE A 177 8.82 -6.44 12.16
N THR A 178 8.69 -7.74 12.45
CA THR A 178 7.48 -8.50 12.13
C THR A 178 6.24 -7.86 12.77
N LYS A 179 6.31 -7.48 14.06
CA LYS A 179 5.21 -6.76 14.72
C LYS A 179 4.89 -5.43 14.05
N LEU A 180 5.89 -4.72 13.54
CA LEU A 180 5.70 -3.45 12.81
C LEU A 180 4.95 -3.69 11.50
N VAL A 181 5.32 -4.75 10.76
CA VAL A 181 4.62 -5.17 9.54
C VAL A 181 3.18 -5.57 9.85
N GLU A 182 2.95 -6.34 10.91
CA GLU A 182 1.60 -6.72 11.36
C GLU A 182 0.74 -5.49 11.69
N ALA A 183 1.29 -4.53 12.43
CA ALA A 183 0.58 -3.30 12.78
C ALA A 183 0.30 -2.40 11.55
N TYR A 184 1.21 -2.37 10.58
CA TYR A 184 0.98 -1.71 9.29
C TYR A 184 -0.15 -2.38 8.51
N ASN A 185 -0.14 -3.71 8.39
CA ASN A 185 -1.18 -4.46 7.70
C ASN A 185 -2.54 -4.28 8.39
N ALA A 186 -2.60 -4.33 9.72
CA ALA A 186 -3.82 -4.06 10.48
C ALA A 186 -4.38 -2.65 10.23
N LEU A 187 -3.51 -1.64 10.06
CA LEU A 187 -3.94 -0.29 9.70
C LEU A 187 -4.53 -0.25 8.28
N VAL A 188 -3.87 -0.89 7.31
CA VAL A 188 -4.35 -1.01 5.92
C VAL A 188 -5.69 -1.74 5.86
N GLU A 189 -5.82 -2.87 6.54
CA GLU A 189 -7.06 -3.62 6.69
C GLU A 189 -8.16 -2.76 7.31
N ARG A 190 -7.84 -1.95 8.33
CA ARG A 190 -8.85 -1.07 8.94
C ARG A 190 -9.33 0.02 7.98
N TYR A 191 -8.49 0.56 7.09
CA TYR A 191 -8.95 1.45 6.02
C TYR A 191 -9.90 0.75 5.06
N ALA A 192 -9.57 -0.48 4.65
CA ALA A 192 -10.41 -1.28 3.77
C ALA A 192 -11.75 -1.63 4.43
N SER A 193 -11.73 -2.07 5.69
CA SER A 193 -12.93 -2.38 6.46
C SER A 193 -13.81 -1.16 6.68
N LEU A 194 -13.24 0.00 7.04
CA LEU A 194 -14.00 1.24 7.17
C LEU A 194 -14.66 1.62 5.83
N PHE A 195 -13.94 1.45 4.71
CA PHE A 195 -14.52 1.65 3.39
C PHE A 195 -15.70 0.70 3.15
N VAL A 196 -15.55 -0.59 3.40
CA VAL A 196 -16.62 -1.58 3.22
C VAL A 196 -17.82 -1.31 4.14
N GLU A 197 -17.57 -0.98 5.41
CA GLU A 197 -18.57 -0.65 6.43
C GLU A 197 -19.42 0.57 6.02
N GLU A 198 -18.77 1.65 5.58
CA GLU A 198 -19.43 2.93 5.27
C GLU A 198 -20.01 2.98 3.84
N VAL A 199 -19.36 2.33 2.87
CA VAL A 199 -19.76 2.42 1.45
C VAL A 199 -20.87 1.46 1.09
N ALA A 200 -20.84 0.24 1.61
CA ALA A 200 -21.94 -0.73 1.63
C ALA A 200 -21.36 -2.11 1.83
N PHE A 201 -21.99 -2.90 2.68
CA PHE A 201 -22.61 -4.17 2.30
C PHE A 201 -23.66 -4.59 3.36
N PRO A 202 -23.57 -4.32 4.68
CA PRO A 202 -24.55 -4.85 5.64
C PRO A 202 -25.94 -4.18 5.62
N SER A 203 -25.99 -2.86 5.36
CA SER A 203 -27.18 -2.04 5.59
C SER A 203 -28.26 -2.19 4.52
N TYR A 204 -27.90 -2.46 3.26
CA TYR A 204 -28.89 -2.56 2.19
C TYR A 204 -29.56 -3.94 2.08
N TRP A 205 -28.90 -5.02 2.53
CA TRP A 205 -29.56 -6.34 2.63
C TRP A 205 -30.62 -6.41 3.71
N ASN A 206 -30.69 -5.40 4.58
CA ASN A 206 -31.77 -5.25 5.56
C ASN A 206 -32.91 -4.38 5.03
N LEU A 207 -32.81 -3.84 3.80
CA LEU A 207 -33.87 -3.06 3.17
C LEU A 207 -34.89 -3.98 2.52
N ASP A 208 -36.17 -3.68 2.75
CA ASP A 208 -37.26 -4.29 2.01
C ASP A 208 -37.28 -3.68 0.60
N LEU A 209 -36.63 -4.35 -0.35
CA LEU A 209 -36.49 -3.86 -1.72
C LEU A 209 -37.85 -3.59 -2.37
N ASP A 210 -38.85 -4.42 -2.07
CA ASP A 210 -40.20 -4.33 -2.64
C ASP A 210 -40.96 -3.07 -2.15
N LYS A 211 -40.53 -2.48 -1.03
CA LYS A 211 -41.06 -1.22 -0.48
C LYS A 211 -40.13 -0.02 -0.67
N SER A 212 -38.90 -0.25 -1.08
CA SER A 212 -37.89 0.80 -1.24
C SER A 212 -37.98 1.46 -2.61
N SER A 213 -37.86 2.78 -2.67
CA SER A 213 -37.72 3.53 -3.94
C SER A 213 -36.25 3.58 -4.39
N LEU A 214 -35.53 2.46 -4.30
CA LEU A 214 -34.13 2.38 -4.69
C LEU A 214 -33.99 2.45 -6.22
N LEU A 215 -33.20 3.40 -6.71
CA LEU A 215 -32.87 3.53 -8.13
C LEU A 215 -31.63 2.69 -8.43
N PHE A 216 -31.83 1.52 -9.03
CA PHE A 216 -30.74 0.66 -9.48
C PHE A 216 -29.99 1.30 -10.65
N VAL A 217 -28.65 1.27 -10.58
CA VAL A 217 -27.78 1.71 -11.68
C VAL A 217 -27.46 0.48 -12.51
N ASN A 218 -27.90 0.46 -13.77
CA ASN A 218 -27.67 -0.70 -14.65
C ASN A 218 -28.17 -2.02 -14.02
N GLY A 219 -29.26 -1.97 -13.25
CA GLY A 219 -29.84 -3.13 -12.56
C GLY A 219 -29.10 -3.60 -11.30
N ALA A 220 -27.95 -3.02 -10.96
CA ALA A 220 -27.23 -3.31 -9.73
C ALA A 220 -27.39 -2.19 -8.69
N HIS A 221 -27.11 -2.53 -7.43
CA HIS A 221 -27.17 -1.60 -6.32
C HIS A 221 -26.15 -0.44 -6.52
N PRO A 222 -26.53 0.83 -6.30
CA PRO A 222 -25.65 1.97 -6.53
C PRO A 222 -24.31 1.89 -5.80
N ALA A 223 -24.26 1.20 -4.66
CA ALA A 223 -23.05 1.05 -3.88
C ALA A 223 -21.94 0.23 -4.58
N ILE A 224 -22.30 -0.72 -5.44
CA ILE A 224 -21.32 -1.48 -6.25
C ILE A 224 -20.56 -0.52 -7.16
N TYR A 225 -21.30 0.37 -7.82
CA TYR A 225 -20.72 1.38 -8.68
C TYR A 225 -20.00 2.47 -7.88
N PHE A 226 -20.53 2.90 -6.75
CA PHE A 226 -19.83 3.86 -5.89
C PHE A 226 -18.48 3.29 -5.40
N CYS A 227 -18.44 2.00 -5.03
CA CYS A 227 -17.22 1.28 -4.66
C CYS A 227 -16.22 1.33 -5.82
N PHE A 228 -16.61 0.85 -7.00
CA PHE A 228 -15.79 0.90 -8.21
C PHE A 228 -15.24 2.31 -8.47
N MET A 229 -16.11 3.31 -8.48
CA MET A 229 -15.77 4.70 -8.76
C MET A 229 -14.80 5.30 -7.74
N SER A 230 -14.97 4.98 -6.47
CA SER A 230 -14.11 5.48 -5.40
C SER A 230 -12.73 4.84 -5.48
N LEU A 231 -12.64 3.54 -5.78
CA LEU A 231 -11.37 2.86 -6.01
C LEU A 231 -10.67 3.38 -7.27
N VAL A 232 -11.41 3.65 -8.35
CA VAL A 232 -10.86 4.31 -9.54
C VAL A 232 -10.26 5.66 -9.16
N ARG A 233 -10.99 6.50 -8.42
CA ARG A 233 -10.49 7.81 -7.97
C ARG A 233 -9.26 7.69 -7.07
N LEU A 234 -9.23 6.69 -6.18
CA LEU A 234 -8.09 6.39 -5.33
C LEU A 234 -6.87 6.08 -6.20
N VAL A 235 -7.01 5.15 -7.16
CA VAL A 235 -5.94 4.79 -8.10
C VAL A 235 -5.48 5.99 -8.91
N GLN A 236 -6.38 6.86 -9.36
CA GLN A 236 -6.00 8.06 -10.11
C GLN A 236 -5.21 9.07 -9.30
N TRP A 237 -5.59 9.27 -8.03
CA TRP A 237 -4.85 10.12 -7.12
C TRP A 237 -3.41 9.63 -6.96
N CYS A 238 -3.19 8.31 -6.98
CA CYS A 238 -1.86 7.68 -6.90
C CYS A 238 -1.12 7.72 -8.23
N GLY A 239 -1.84 7.37 -9.30
CA GLY A 239 -1.33 7.11 -10.64
C GLY A 239 -0.74 8.34 -11.34
N TYR A 240 -0.91 9.53 -10.76
CA TYR A 240 -0.11 10.70 -11.12
C TYR A 240 1.41 10.43 -11.02
N ARG A 241 1.86 9.41 -10.25
CA ARG A 241 3.27 9.10 -10.03
C ARG A 241 3.72 7.71 -10.51
N VAL A 242 2.97 7.04 -11.40
CA VAL A 242 3.30 5.67 -11.91
C VAL A 242 4.71 5.57 -12.51
N HIS A 243 5.39 6.68 -12.83
CA HIS A 243 6.75 6.66 -13.37
C HIS A 243 7.84 6.99 -12.34
N MET A 244 7.51 7.20 -11.05
CA MET A 244 8.47 7.73 -10.06
C MET A 244 8.36 7.12 -8.65
N ILE A 245 7.24 6.53 -8.23
CA ILE A 245 7.04 6.06 -6.84
C ILE A 245 6.35 4.69 -6.80
N ASP A 246 6.75 3.87 -5.83
CA ASP A 246 6.10 2.60 -5.50
C ASP A 246 4.70 2.82 -4.88
N ASP A 247 3.67 2.26 -5.54
CA ASP A 247 2.24 2.42 -5.20
C ASP A 247 1.68 1.26 -4.35
N VAL A 248 2.55 0.44 -3.73
CA VAL A 248 2.18 -0.73 -2.90
C VAL A 248 1.03 -0.45 -1.92
N PRO A 249 1.02 0.64 -1.11
CA PRO A 249 -0.08 0.86 -0.16
C PRO A 249 -1.44 1.05 -0.83
N CYS A 250 -1.49 1.71 -1.99
CA CYS A 250 -2.73 1.86 -2.74
C CYS A 250 -3.21 0.50 -3.27
N ARG A 251 -2.29 -0.32 -3.80
CA ARG A 251 -2.61 -1.66 -4.31
C ARG A 251 -3.16 -2.56 -3.20
N GLN A 252 -2.55 -2.52 -2.02
CA GLN A 252 -3.01 -3.27 -0.85
C GLN A 252 -4.41 -2.87 -0.41
N ILE A 253 -4.69 -1.56 -0.30
CA ILE A 253 -6.04 -1.10 0.08
C ILE A 253 -7.08 -1.52 -0.97
N VAL A 254 -6.80 -1.32 -2.25
CA VAL A 254 -7.70 -1.74 -3.34
C VAL A 254 -7.95 -3.25 -3.28
N ALA A 255 -6.91 -4.05 -3.06
CA ALA A 255 -7.03 -5.50 -2.91
C ALA A 255 -7.94 -5.87 -1.74
N HIS A 256 -7.68 -5.32 -0.54
CA HIS A 256 -8.46 -5.63 0.65
C HIS A 256 -9.91 -5.15 0.57
N VAL A 257 -10.20 -4.02 -0.09
CA VAL A 257 -11.60 -3.61 -0.31
C VAL A 257 -12.35 -4.64 -1.15
N TRP A 258 -11.74 -5.14 -2.24
CA TRP A 258 -12.36 -6.18 -3.06
C TRP A 258 -12.49 -7.51 -2.30
N GLU A 259 -11.45 -7.89 -1.55
CA GLU A 259 -11.42 -9.11 -0.74
C GLU A 259 -12.49 -9.08 0.35
N SER A 260 -12.45 -8.09 1.24
CA SER A 260 -13.40 -7.94 2.34
C SER A 260 -14.82 -7.74 1.83
N GLY A 261 -15.02 -6.95 0.77
CA GLY A 261 -16.33 -6.78 0.15
C GLY A 261 -16.92 -8.09 -0.36
N ALA A 262 -16.11 -8.92 -1.04
CA ALA A 262 -16.54 -10.23 -1.50
C ALA A 262 -16.96 -11.14 -0.33
N LEU A 263 -16.16 -11.16 0.74
CA LEU A 263 -16.44 -11.97 1.93
C LEU A 263 -17.73 -11.53 2.64
N VAL A 264 -18.00 -10.23 2.75
CA VAL A 264 -19.23 -9.74 3.38
C VAL A 264 -20.46 -10.12 2.55
N VAL A 265 -20.41 -10.00 1.22
CA VAL A 265 -21.53 -10.42 0.35
C VAL A 265 -21.71 -11.94 0.40
N ALA A 266 -20.62 -12.71 0.43
CA ALA A 266 -20.68 -14.16 0.56
C ALA A 266 -21.36 -14.58 1.88
N ALA A 267 -21.00 -13.96 2.99
CA ALA A 267 -21.59 -14.22 4.30
C ALA A 267 -23.10 -13.93 4.30
N VAL A 268 -23.54 -12.84 3.66
CA VAL A 268 -24.98 -12.54 3.51
C VAL A 268 -25.71 -13.65 2.76
N ALA A 269 -25.12 -14.16 1.68
CA ALA A 269 -25.70 -15.25 0.89
C ALA A 269 -25.80 -16.58 1.69
N GLU A 270 -24.91 -16.78 2.66
CA GLU A 270 -24.80 -17.99 3.48
C GLU A 270 -25.71 -17.93 4.72
N GLU A 271 -25.84 -16.77 5.35
CA GLU A 271 -26.40 -16.64 6.70
C GLU A 271 -27.85 -16.10 6.71
N LYS A 272 -28.30 -15.45 5.63
CA LYS A 272 -29.64 -14.84 5.59
C LYS A 272 -30.61 -15.63 4.72
N GLU A 273 -31.83 -15.79 5.21
CA GLU A 273 -32.97 -16.18 4.38
C GLU A 273 -33.41 -14.97 3.54
N LEU A 274 -33.22 -15.06 2.23
CA LEU A 274 -33.51 -13.99 1.28
C LEU A 274 -34.80 -14.28 0.50
N SER A 275 -35.60 -13.24 0.26
CA SER A 275 -36.71 -13.30 -0.69
C SER A 275 -36.20 -13.56 -2.11
N GLU A 276 -37.06 -14.04 -3.01
CA GLU A 276 -36.68 -14.23 -4.42
C GLU A 276 -36.28 -12.91 -5.11
N SER A 277 -36.88 -11.79 -4.72
CA SER A 277 -36.47 -10.46 -5.19
C SER A 277 -35.03 -10.12 -4.76
N LEU A 278 -34.70 -10.36 -3.49
CA LEU A 278 -33.36 -10.14 -2.95
C LEU A 278 -32.31 -11.10 -3.53
N LYS A 279 -32.66 -12.38 -3.75
CA LYS A 279 -31.80 -13.35 -4.42
C LYS A 279 -31.44 -12.90 -5.84
N LYS A 280 -32.43 -12.44 -6.61
CA LYS A 280 -32.20 -11.90 -7.96
C LYS A 280 -31.31 -10.65 -7.92
N GLN A 281 -31.51 -9.76 -6.97
CA GLN A 281 -30.65 -8.58 -6.82
C GLN A 281 -29.22 -8.97 -6.44
N LEU A 282 -29.06 -9.92 -5.49
CA LEU A 282 -27.77 -10.47 -5.07
C LEU A 282 -26.99 -11.08 -6.23
N GLN A 283 -27.68 -11.80 -7.12
CA GLN A 283 -27.08 -12.32 -8.34
C GLN A 283 -26.49 -11.20 -9.21
N LEU A 284 -27.26 -10.13 -9.46
CA LEU A 284 -26.83 -9.01 -10.31
C LEU A 284 -25.68 -8.22 -9.68
N ASP A 285 -25.79 -7.92 -8.39
CA ASP A 285 -24.75 -7.22 -7.63
C ASP A 285 -23.43 -8.00 -7.64
N THR A 286 -23.51 -9.32 -7.45
CA THR A 286 -22.36 -10.22 -7.49
C THR A 286 -21.65 -10.19 -8.84
N MET A 287 -22.39 -10.28 -9.94
CA MET A 287 -21.78 -10.26 -11.28
C MET A 287 -21.06 -8.94 -11.56
N HIS A 288 -21.65 -7.81 -11.17
CA HIS A 288 -21.02 -6.50 -11.31
C HIS A 288 -19.81 -6.35 -10.40
N PHE A 289 -19.90 -6.81 -9.15
CA PHE A 289 -18.80 -6.75 -8.19
C PHE A 289 -17.59 -7.56 -8.68
N VAL A 290 -17.82 -8.80 -9.13
CA VAL A 290 -16.77 -9.66 -9.68
C VAL A 290 -16.16 -9.02 -10.93
N LEU A 291 -16.98 -8.56 -11.88
CA LEU A 291 -16.50 -7.90 -13.09
C LEU A 291 -15.60 -6.70 -12.76
N PHE A 292 -16.05 -5.81 -11.86
CA PHE A 292 -15.27 -4.65 -11.47
C PHE A 292 -13.99 -5.02 -10.72
N ALA A 293 -14.02 -5.97 -9.78
CA ALA A 293 -12.81 -6.44 -9.12
C ALA A 293 -11.80 -7.02 -10.13
N ARG A 294 -12.27 -7.82 -11.11
CA ARG A 294 -11.44 -8.41 -12.17
C ARG A 294 -10.84 -7.38 -13.12
N MET A 295 -11.50 -6.23 -13.30
CA MET A 295 -10.93 -5.10 -14.05
C MET A 295 -9.69 -4.49 -13.37
N PHE A 296 -9.56 -4.57 -12.04
CA PHE A 296 -8.41 -4.06 -11.29
C PHE A 296 -7.22 -5.02 -11.23
N ARG A 297 -7.34 -6.27 -11.72
CA ARG A 297 -6.33 -7.32 -11.50
C ARG A 297 -4.90 -6.91 -11.85
N LYS A 298 -4.73 -6.20 -12.97
CA LYS A 298 -3.41 -5.76 -13.45
C LYS A 298 -2.82 -4.66 -12.57
N PHE A 299 -3.65 -3.74 -12.07
CA PHE A 299 -3.21 -2.68 -11.17
C PHE A 299 -2.80 -3.23 -9.80
N VAL A 300 -3.61 -4.13 -9.24
CA VAL A 300 -3.35 -4.76 -7.94
C VAL A 300 -2.07 -5.61 -8.00
N GLY A 301 -1.88 -6.34 -9.11
CA GLY A 301 -0.73 -7.20 -9.33
C GLY A 301 -0.91 -8.60 -8.71
N ASP A 302 -0.22 -9.58 -9.31
CA ASP A 302 -0.45 -11.00 -9.03
C ASP A 302 -0.22 -11.39 -7.56
N SER A 303 0.72 -10.73 -6.88
CA SER A 303 1.05 -11.02 -5.48
C SER A 303 -0.10 -10.76 -4.51
N LEU A 304 -0.91 -9.74 -4.77
CA LEU A 304 -2.05 -9.36 -3.92
C LEU A 304 -3.37 -9.90 -4.48
N PHE A 305 -3.47 -10.06 -5.81
CA PHE A 305 -4.71 -10.45 -6.45
C PHE A 305 -5.07 -11.93 -6.24
N GLY A 306 -4.14 -12.76 -5.79
CA GLY A 306 -4.43 -14.14 -5.37
C GLY A 306 -5.49 -14.21 -4.27
N GLY A 307 -5.35 -13.41 -3.20
CA GLY A 307 -6.34 -13.34 -2.11
C GLY A 307 -7.70 -12.83 -2.59
N VAL A 308 -7.69 -11.80 -3.44
CA VAL A 308 -8.91 -11.27 -4.08
C VAL A 308 -9.62 -12.36 -4.89
N SER A 309 -8.88 -13.08 -5.73
CA SER A 309 -9.45 -14.13 -6.58
C SER A 309 -10.10 -15.24 -5.75
N CYS A 310 -9.43 -15.71 -4.70
CA CYS A 310 -10.00 -16.70 -3.77
C CYS A 310 -11.32 -16.21 -3.14
N SER A 311 -11.37 -14.96 -2.70
CA SER A 311 -12.57 -14.36 -2.10
C SER A 311 -13.70 -14.17 -3.12
N LEU A 312 -13.38 -13.82 -4.37
CA LEU A 312 -14.36 -13.75 -5.46
C LEU A 312 -14.92 -15.13 -5.83
N LEU A 313 -14.09 -16.18 -5.86
CA LEU A 313 -14.55 -17.56 -6.09
C LEU A 313 -15.48 -18.00 -4.97
N ARG A 314 -15.11 -17.74 -3.71
CA ARG A 314 -15.98 -18.02 -2.56
C ARG A 314 -17.31 -17.29 -2.70
N LEU A 315 -17.30 -16.01 -3.04
CA LEU A 315 -18.51 -15.23 -3.27
C LEU A 315 -19.41 -15.89 -4.34
N LEU A 316 -18.84 -16.23 -5.50
CA LEU A 316 -19.58 -16.89 -6.58
C LEU A 316 -20.18 -18.21 -6.13
N GLU A 317 -19.43 -19.03 -5.39
CA GLU A 317 -19.91 -20.31 -4.83
C GLU A 317 -21.06 -20.12 -3.82
N SER A 318 -20.92 -19.16 -2.90
CA SER A 318 -21.92 -18.88 -1.87
C SER A 318 -23.22 -18.38 -2.47
N VAL A 319 -23.14 -17.45 -3.43
CA VAL A 319 -24.32 -16.93 -4.14
C VAL A 319 -24.95 -18.00 -5.03
N ALA A 320 -24.14 -18.78 -5.75
CA ALA A 320 -24.64 -19.90 -6.54
C ALA A 320 -25.42 -20.90 -5.68
N ARG A 321 -24.91 -21.25 -4.49
CA ARG A 321 -25.61 -22.10 -3.53
C ARG A 321 -26.94 -21.49 -3.07
N CYS A 322 -26.97 -20.19 -2.77
CA CYS A 322 -28.17 -19.46 -2.35
C CYS A 322 -29.27 -19.43 -3.43
N LEU A 323 -28.89 -19.42 -4.72
CA LEU A 323 -29.81 -19.36 -5.86
C LEU A 323 -30.35 -20.72 -6.32
N ARG A 324 -29.72 -21.83 -5.90
CA ARG A 324 -30.17 -23.15 -6.34
C ARG A 324 -31.57 -23.44 -5.77
N PRO A 325 -32.52 -23.91 -6.60
CA PRO A 325 -33.78 -24.42 -6.10
C PRO A 325 -33.55 -25.63 -5.19
N THR A 326 -34.48 -25.87 -4.27
CA THR A 326 -34.45 -27.05 -3.39
C THR A 326 -34.35 -28.35 -4.22
N PRO A 327 -33.74 -29.42 -3.67
CA PRO A 327 -33.24 -30.56 -4.45
C PRO A 327 -34.28 -31.43 -5.19
N ASP A 328 -35.56 -31.07 -5.16
CA ASP A 328 -36.64 -31.90 -5.72
C ASP A 328 -36.71 -31.87 -7.26
N SER A 329 -35.94 -31.01 -7.93
CA SER A 329 -35.83 -30.98 -9.39
C SER A 329 -34.52 -31.63 -9.87
N SER A 330 -34.62 -32.92 -10.21
CA SER A 330 -33.54 -33.73 -10.79
C SER A 330 -33.35 -33.43 -12.30
N GLU A 331 -33.27 -32.16 -12.67
CA GLU A 331 -32.86 -31.79 -14.03
C GLU A 331 -31.33 -31.71 -14.10
N PHE A 332 -30.76 -32.58 -14.94
CA PHE A 332 -29.33 -32.58 -15.22
C PHE A 332 -29.01 -31.38 -16.11
N PHE A 333 -28.66 -30.25 -15.50
CA PHE A 333 -28.17 -29.08 -16.22
C PHE A 333 -26.72 -29.28 -16.62
N ALA A 334 -26.43 -29.25 -17.92
CA ALA A 334 -25.06 -29.17 -18.42
C ALA A 334 -24.59 -27.72 -18.27
N PRO A 335 -23.63 -27.42 -17.37
CA PRO A 335 -23.20 -26.04 -17.14
C PRO A 335 -22.54 -25.48 -18.41
N ARG A 336 -23.04 -24.35 -18.91
CA ARG A 336 -22.36 -23.56 -19.95
C ARG A 336 -21.39 -22.61 -19.28
N THR A 337 -20.17 -23.05 -19.07
CA THR A 337 -19.12 -22.32 -18.34
C THR A 337 -18.52 -21.16 -19.14
N ASP A 338 -18.55 -21.23 -20.46
CA ASP A 338 -17.77 -20.35 -21.34
C ASP A 338 -18.17 -18.87 -21.23
N ALA A 339 -19.46 -18.58 -21.00
CA ALA A 339 -19.96 -17.20 -20.95
C ALA A 339 -19.54 -16.49 -19.65
N LEU A 340 -19.66 -17.15 -18.49
CA LEU A 340 -19.23 -16.56 -17.22
C LEU A 340 -17.71 -16.33 -17.21
N ASP A 341 -16.97 -17.33 -17.69
CA ASP A 341 -15.51 -17.27 -17.77
C ASP A 341 -15.05 -16.14 -18.71
N MET A 342 -15.58 -16.07 -19.93
CA MET A 342 -15.15 -15.06 -20.90
C MET A 342 -15.65 -13.64 -20.58
N ASP A 343 -16.88 -13.51 -20.08
CA ASP A 343 -17.58 -12.22 -20.04
C ASP A 343 -17.62 -11.56 -18.66
N VAL A 344 -17.24 -12.28 -17.61
CA VAL A 344 -17.17 -11.73 -16.25
C VAL A 344 -15.79 -11.98 -15.65
N TRP A 345 -15.32 -13.22 -15.69
CA TRP A 345 -14.05 -13.60 -15.06
C TRP A 345 -12.82 -13.11 -15.82
N ASN A 346 -12.80 -13.26 -17.14
CA ASN A 346 -11.68 -12.89 -18.01
C ASN A 346 -11.87 -11.55 -18.74
N VAL A 347 -12.76 -10.67 -18.22
CA VAL A 347 -12.92 -9.29 -18.70
C VAL A 347 -11.54 -8.60 -18.84
N PRO A 348 -11.25 -7.83 -19.90
CA PRO A 348 -9.97 -7.14 -20.01
C PRO A 348 -9.68 -6.25 -18.79
N PRO A 349 -8.47 -6.28 -18.21
CA PRO A 349 -8.15 -5.39 -17.09
C PRO A 349 -8.07 -3.94 -17.58
N VAL A 350 -8.08 -2.99 -16.66
CA VAL A 350 -7.78 -1.60 -16.97
C VAL A 350 -6.26 -1.43 -17.05
N GLU A 351 -5.79 -0.93 -18.19
CA GLU A 351 -4.39 -0.73 -18.50
C GLU A 351 -3.81 0.53 -17.87
N ALA A 352 -2.49 0.54 -17.63
CA ALA A 352 -1.75 1.69 -17.08
C ALA A 352 -2.08 3.01 -17.80
N SER A 353 -2.19 2.97 -19.13
CA SER A 353 -2.52 4.10 -19.99
C SER A 353 -3.95 4.60 -19.81
N GLU A 354 -4.90 3.73 -19.50
CA GLU A 354 -6.30 4.08 -19.27
C GLU A 354 -6.48 4.82 -17.93
N TRP A 355 -5.63 4.55 -16.94
CA TRP A 355 -5.58 5.29 -15.68
C TRP A 355 -4.99 6.71 -15.85
N ALA A 356 -4.03 6.88 -16.77
CA ALA A 356 -3.21 8.07 -16.96
C ALA A 356 -3.87 9.21 -17.79
N GLY A 357 -5.16 9.08 -18.11
CA GLY A 357 -5.89 10.05 -18.95
C GLY A 357 -6.12 11.43 -18.31
N THR A 358 -5.89 11.60 -17.01
CA THR A 358 -6.49 12.69 -16.23
C THR A 358 -5.56 13.87 -15.94
N PHE A 359 -4.24 13.67 -16.00
CA PHE A 359 -3.24 14.68 -15.66
C PHE A 359 -2.09 14.67 -16.70
N ASP A 360 -1.53 15.83 -17.00
CA ASP A 360 -0.34 15.96 -17.84
C ASP A 360 0.94 15.55 -17.05
N ALA A 361 2.08 15.50 -17.73
CA ALA A 361 3.37 15.16 -17.13
C ALA A 361 3.79 16.10 -15.97
N ASN A 362 3.10 17.23 -15.80
CA ASN A 362 3.32 18.23 -14.76
C ASN A 362 2.23 18.23 -13.66
N GLY A 363 1.27 17.31 -13.72
CA GLY A 363 0.18 17.19 -12.73
C GLY A 363 -0.95 18.16 -12.89
N ARG A 364 -1.01 18.83 -14.03
CA ARG A 364 -2.17 19.65 -14.37
C ARG A 364 -3.22 18.75 -14.96
N LYS A 365 -4.47 18.96 -14.55
CA LYS A 365 -5.62 18.22 -15.06
C LYS A 365 -5.66 18.39 -16.59
N LYS A 366 -5.67 17.30 -17.36
CA LYS A 366 -5.88 17.38 -18.81
C LYS A 366 -7.29 17.90 -19.08
N ALA A 367 -7.45 18.67 -20.16
CA ALA A 367 -8.71 19.32 -20.54
C ALA A 367 -9.79 18.30 -20.92
N ASP A 368 -9.40 17.13 -21.42
CA ASP A 368 -10.29 15.98 -21.57
C ASP A 368 -10.47 15.32 -20.20
N ALA A 369 -11.62 15.58 -19.59
CA ALA A 369 -11.97 14.97 -18.32
C ALA A 369 -12.04 13.45 -18.51
N PHE A 370 -11.17 12.71 -17.82
CA PHE A 370 -11.41 11.29 -17.61
C PHE A 370 -12.82 11.12 -17.06
N VAL A 371 -13.65 10.40 -17.80
CA VAL A 371 -15.00 10.05 -17.39
C VAL A 371 -14.95 8.58 -16.96
N PRO A 372 -14.90 8.30 -15.64
CA PRO A 372 -14.84 6.93 -15.15
C PRO A 372 -16.14 6.14 -15.46
N TRP A 373 -17.14 6.83 -15.98
CA TRP A 373 -18.43 6.32 -16.45
C TRP A 373 -18.53 6.20 -17.98
N SER A 374 -17.46 6.48 -18.73
CA SER A 374 -17.46 6.29 -20.18
C SER A 374 -17.73 4.83 -20.51
N GLU A 375 -18.48 4.58 -21.58
CA GLU A 375 -18.84 3.21 -22.00
C GLU A 375 -17.59 2.37 -22.27
N GLU A 376 -16.52 3.00 -22.78
CA GLU A 376 -15.23 2.36 -23.00
C GLU A 376 -14.55 1.94 -21.69
N PHE A 377 -14.49 2.85 -20.70
CA PHE A 377 -13.76 2.59 -19.45
C PHE A 377 -14.47 1.55 -18.57
N ILE A 378 -15.79 1.66 -18.40
CA ILE A 378 -16.56 0.68 -17.61
C ILE A 378 -16.71 -0.66 -18.33
N ARG A 379 -16.26 -0.74 -19.59
CA ARG A 379 -16.45 -1.89 -20.49
C ARG A 379 -17.94 -2.22 -20.62
N ALA A 380 -18.73 -1.25 -21.08
CA ALA A 380 -20.19 -1.31 -21.09
C ALA A 380 -20.77 -2.56 -21.75
N SER A 381 -20.09 -3.13 -22.75
CA SER A 381 -20.47 -4.42 -23.35
C SER A 381 -20.46 -5.57 -22.32
N TYR A 382 -19.44 -5.64 -21.46
CA TYR A 382 -19.34 -6.64 -20.40
C TYR A 382 -20.28 -6.33 -19.24
N VAL A 383 -20.52 -5.06 -18.91
CA VAL A 383 -21.56 -4.65 -17.94
C VAL A 383 -22.95 -5.14 -18.39
N ARG A 384 -23.30 -4.96 -19.67
CA ARG A 384 -24.57 -5.47 -20.23
C ARG A 384 -24.66 -6.99 -20.15
N LYS A 385 -23.54 -7.71 -20.24
CA LYS A 385 -23.50 -9.17 -20.03
C LYS A 385 -23.64 -9.55 -18.57
N ALA A 386 -23.02 -8.81 -17.64
CA ALA A 386 -23.18 -9.01 -16.19
C ALA A 386 -24.62 -8.75 -15.71
N GLN A 387 -25.39 -7.90 -16.42
CA GLN A 387 -26.83 -7.72 -16.19
C GLN A 387 -27.68 -8.95 -16.55
N MET A 388 -27.15 -9.83 -17.38
CA MET A 388 -27.82 -11.05 -17.84
C MET A 388 -26.92 -12.25 -17.54
N PRO A 389 -26.80 -12.64 -16.25
CA PRO A 389 -26.01 -13.81 -15.86
C PRO A 389 -26.40 -15.01 -16.72
N PRO A 390 -25.44 -15.82 -17.20
CA PRO A 390 -25.74 -16.97 -18.04
C PRO A 390 -26.75 -17.90 -17.35
N ASN A 391 -27.66 -18.48 -18.13
CA ASN A 391 -28.55 -19.51 -17.61
C ASN A 391 -27.71 -20.62 -16.95
N ASP A 392 -28.18 -21.09 -15.79
CA ASP A 392 -27.61 -22.21 -15.07
C ASP A 392 -26.18 -21.98 -14.55
N TRP A 393 -25.68 -20.73 -14.55
CA TRP A 393 -24.35 -20.41 -14.03
C TRP A 393 -24.16 -20.86 -12.58
N GLN A 394 -25.23 -20.92 -11.78
CA GLN A 394 -25.23 -21.38 -10.40
C GLN A 394 -24.84 -22.87 -10.26
N TYR A 395 -24.84 -23.65 -11.34
CA TYR A 395 -24.37 -25.03 -11.38
C TYR A 395 -22.94 -25.17 -11.90
N THR A 396 -22.26 -24.07 -12.20
CA THR A 396 -20.86 -24.04 -12.65
C THR A 396 -19.92 -24.59 -11.59
N SER A 397 -18.90 -25.34 -12.03
CA SER A 397 -17.73 -25.66 -11.20
C SER A 397 -16.74 -24.51 -11.25
N PHE A 398 -16.73 -23.68 -10.21
CA PHE A 398 -15.82 -22.53 -10.09
C PHE A 398 -14.35 -22.92 -9.86
N ARG A 399 -14.07 -24.21 -9.60
CA ARG A 399 -12.69 -24.73 -9.43
C ARG A 399 -11.80 -24.61 -10.67
N ASN A 400 -12.39 -24.38 -11.84
CA ASN A 400 -11.68 -24.30 -13.12
C ASN A 400 -11.44 -22.84 -13.57
N LEU A 401 -11.83 -21.84 -12.75
CA LEU A 401 -11.67 -20.41 -13.03
C LEU A 401 -10.37 -19.85 -12.46
#